data_AF-A0A0D9XMP6-F1
#
_entry.id   AF-A0A0D9XMP6-F1
#
_cell.length_a   1.000
_cell.length_b   1.000
_cell.length_c   1.000
_cell.angle_alpha   90.00
_cell.angle_beta   90.00
_cell.angle_gamma   90.00
#
_symmetry.space_group_name_H-M   'P 1'
#
loop_
_entity.id
_entity.type
_entity.pdbx_description
1 polymer ?
#
loop_
_entity_poly.entity_id
_entity_poly.type
_entity_poly.pdbx_seq_one_letter_code
_entity_poly.pdbx_strand_id
1 'polypeptide(L)'
;MDGDEKRHRILMVSDFFFPNFGGVESHIYYLSQCLLKLGHKVVVMTHAYGNRSGVRYVTGGLKVYYVPWKPFLMQNTLPTLFLTFPIVRFIVGGDGPKRVRLEEMREKFSLQDRVEMLGAVPHAQVRSILISGHIFLNSSLTEAFCIAILEAASCGLLTVSTRVGGVPEVLPDDMIVLAEPAPEDMVLAVKKAIDMLPGIDPQVMHLRMKNLYSWDDVAKRTEIVYDRAMQSSKTDLLERLPRCGAWAGKLFCLVMIINYLLWCLLEYLQPREGIEEVPDIRLVHAHLEPINDRCRTQSKGN
;
A
#
# COMPACT_ATOMS: atom_id res chain seq x y z
N MET A 1 48.31 -4.49 27.57
CA MET A 1 47.25 -5.03 26.70
C MET A 1 46.47 -3.83 26.22
N ASP A 2 46.84 -3.32 25.06
CA ASP A 2 46.28 -2.10 24.46
C ASP A 2 45.17 -2.55 23.51
N GLY A 3 43.94 -2.54 24.01
CA GLY A 3 42.75 -2.83 23.21
C GLY A 3 42.28 -1.54 22.58
N ASP A 4 42.27 -1.47 21.26
CA ASP A 4 41.80 -0.31 20.50
C ASP A 4 40.31 -0.05 20.83
N GLU A 5 40.04 0.81 21.82
CA GLU A 5 38.69 1.12 22.27
C GLU A 5 37.95 1.85 21.15
N LYS A 6 36.95 1.16 20.58
CA LYS A 6 36.16 1.62 19.44
C LYS A 6 35.51 2.98 19.74
N ARG A 7 35.91 4.02 19.00
CA ARG A 7 35.35 5.37 19.17
C ARG A 7 34.01 5.52 18.45
N HIS A 8 32.95 5.80 19.21
CA HIS A 8 31.61 5.99 18.67
C HIS A 8 31.24 7.46 18.47
N ARG A 9 30.29 7.70 17.54
CA ARG A 9 29.58 8.98 17.40
C ARG A 9 28.19 8.79 17.98
N ILE A 10 27.91 9.46 19.08
CA ILE A 10 26.73 9.23 19.92
C ILE A 10 25.88 10.50 19.87
N LEU A 11 24.64 10.37 19.38
CA LEU A 11 23.63 11.42 19.45
C LEU A 11 22.67 11.08 20.59
N MET A 12 22.63 11.93 21.61
CA MET A 12 21.69 11.81 22.72
C MET A 12 20.52 12.75 22.46
N VAL A 13 19.31 12.20 22.36
CA VAL A 13 18.09 12.96 22.10
C VAL A 13 17.26 12.99 23.37
N SER A 14 16.97 14.18 23.88
CA SER A 14 16.16 14.36 25.09
C SER A 14 15.48 15.70 25.05
N ASP A 15 14.27 15.76 25.61
CA ASP A 15 13.55 16.99 25.82
C ASP A 15 14.02 17.70 27.05
N PHE A 16 14.42 16.94 28.07
CA PHE A 16 14.98 17.47 29.29
C PHE A 16 16.47 17.66 29.06
N PHE A 17 16.87 18.92 28.86
CA PHE A 17 18.26 19.33 28.86
C PHE A 17 18.37 20.80 29.29
N PHE A 18 19.60 21.25 29.59
CA PHE A 18 19.83 22.64 30.01
C PHE A 18 19.13 23.64 29.08
N PRO A 19 18.53 24.74 29.58
CA PRO A 19 18.75 25.37 30.89
C PRO A 19 17.95 24.79 32.06
N ASN A 20 17.01 23.88 31.82
CA ASN A 20 16.24 23.29 32.90
C ASN A 20 17.14 22.39 33.76
N PHE A 21 16.88 22.38 35.07
CA PHE A 21 17.61 21.57 36.04
C PHE A 21 16.66 20.50 36.59
N GLY A 22 17.09 19.25 36.47
CA GLY A 22 16.37 18.09 36.96
C GLY A 22 17.23 16.83 36.91
N GLY A 23 16.65 15.69 37.29
CA GLY A 23 17.37 14.42 37.36
C GLY A 23 17.81 13.91 35.99
N VAL A 24 16.96 14.06 34.98
CA VAL A 24 17.20 13.57 33.61
C VAL A 24 18.28 14.41 32.93
N GLU A 25 18.21 15.74 33.05
CA GLU A 25 19.18 16.69 32.51
C GLU A 25 20.57 16.44 33.09
N SER A 26 20.64 16.28 34.41
CA SER A 26 21.88 15.97 35.12
C SER A 26 22.47 14.65 34.66
N HIS A 27 21.64 13.61 34.53
CA HIS A 27 22.08 12.30 34.08
C HIS A 27 22.66 12.35 32.66
N ILE A 28 21.94 12.97 31.71
CA ILE A 28 22.39 13.09 30.32
C ILE A 28 23.68 13.89 30.25
N TYR A 29 23.79 14.98 31.02
CA TYR A 29 25.01 15.77 31.08
C TYR A 29 26.18 14.95 31.60
N TYR A 30 26.08 14.32 32.78
CA TYR A 30 27.19 13.55 33.35
C TYR A 30 27.57 12.35 32.48
N LEU A 31 26.59 11.64 31.91
CA LEU A 31 26.85 10.55 30.98
C LEU A 31 27.59 11.06 29.73
N SER A 32 27.16 12.19 29.17
CA SER A 32 27.84 12.82 28.03
C SER A 32 29.29 13.18 28.36
N GLN A 33 29.55 13.71 29.56
CA GLN A 33 30.91 14.03 30.00
C GLN A 33 31.78 12.78 30.14
N CYS A 34 31.25 11.68 30.68
CA CYS A 34 31.99 10.43 30.76
C CYS A 34 32.29 9.86 29.37
N LEU A 35 31.32 9.85 28.47
CA LEU A 35 31.50 9.38 27.09
C LEU A 35 32.52 10.24 26.31
N LEU A 36 32.52 11.56 26.51
CA LEU A 36 33.53 12.46 25.94
C LEU A 36 34.93 12.16 26.51
N LYS A 37 35.05 11.89 27.81
CA LYS A 37 36.33 11.50 28.46
C LYS A 37 36.86 10.16 27.95
N LEU A 38 35.97 9.23 27.58
CA LEU A 38 36.32 7.97 26.90
C LEU A 38 36.68 8.18 25.40
N GLY A 39 36.73 9.43 24.92
CA GLY A 39 37.14 9.75 23.55
C GLY A 39 36.05 9.55 22.49
N HIS A 40 34.79 9.32 22.89
CA HIS A 40 33.67 9.30 21.96
C HIS A 40 33.24 10.71 21.56
N LYS A 41 32.69 10.85 20.35
CA LYS A 41 32.07 12.10 19.90
C LYS A 41 30.62 12.13 20.34
N VAL A 42 30.28 12.95 21.33
CA VAL A 42 28.92 13.07 21.85
C VAL A 42 28.29 14.39 21.40
N VAL A 43 27.05 14.31 20.94
CA VAL A 43 26.20 15.47 20.64
C VAL A 43 24.87 15.27 21.34
N VAL A 44 24.33 16.34 21.94
CA VAL A 44 22.96 16.34 22.47
C VAL A 44 22.04 17.10 21.52
N MET A 45 20.83 16.61 21.31
CA MET A 45 19.76 17.31 20.60
C MET A 45 18.54 17.45 21.50
N THR A 46 18.05 18.68 21.64
CA THR A 46 16.89 19.06 22.46
C THR A 46 16.04 20.10 21.74
N HIS A 47 14.81 20.31 22.19
CA HIS A 47 13.96 21.40 21.71
C HIS A 47 14.43 22.77 22.22
N ALA A 48 13.93 23.84 21.61
CA ALA A 48 14.30 25.21 21.97
C ALA A 48 13.58 25.65 23.24
N TYR A 49 14.33 26.31 24.13
CA TYR A 49 13.83 26.86 25.38
C TYR A 49 13.78 28.39 25.30
N GLY A 50 12.59 28.96 25.12
CA GLY A 50 12.43 30.42 24.93
C GLY A 50 13.29 30.92 23.76
N ASN A 51 14.20 31.86 24.02
CA ASN A 51 15.12 32.40 23.00
C ASN A 51 16.36 31.51 22.74
N ARG A 52 16.46 30.35 23.40
CA ARG A 52 17.58 29.43 23.25
C ARG A 52 17.31 28.42 22.14
N SER A 53 17.64 28.81 20.91
CA SER A 53 17.68 27.97 19.71
C SER A 53 19.09 27.90 19.12
N GLY A 54 19.29 27.02 18.14
CA GLY A 54 20.54 26.85 17.39
C GLY A 54 21.58 25.95 18.06
N VAL A 55 22.82 26.03 17.59
CA VAL A 55 23.93 25.22 18.09
C VAL A 55 24.62 25.92 19.25
N ARG A 56 24.88 25.20 20.33
CA ARG A 56 25.59 25.71 21.50
C ARG A 56 26.59 24.69 22.03
N TYR A 57 27.56 25.16 22.77
CA TYR A 57 28.51 24.33 23.49
C TYR A 57 28.31 24.55 24.98
N VAL A 58 28.24 23.45 25.72
CA VAL A 58 28.19 23.45 27.19
C VAL A 58 29.59 23.06 27.70
N THR A 59 29.82 23.23 29.00
CA THR A 59 31.06 22.84 29.69
C THR A 59 31.55 21.46 29.26
N GLY A 60 32.87 21.32 29.13
CA GLY A 60 33.50 20.09 28.63
C GLY A 60 33.40 19.90 27.11
N GLY A 61 33.03 20.95 26.36
CA GLY A 61 32.98 20.91 24.89
C GLY A 61 31.78 20.14 24.32
N LEU A 62 30.78 19.82 25.17
CA LEU A 62 29.59 19.10 24.75
C LEU A 62 28.76 19.96 23.79
N LYS A 63 28.62 19.50 22.55
CA LYS A 63 27.83 20.18 21.52
C LYS A 63 26.34 19.85 21.70
N VAL A 64 25.51 20.88 21.70
CA VAL A 64 24.07 20.78 21.90
C VAL A 64 23.34 21.50 20.77
N TYR A 65 22.42 20.81 20.13
CA TYR A 65 21.50 21.37 19.14
C TYR A 65 20.16 21.67 19.80
N TYR A 66 19.81 22.96 19.86
CA TYR A 66 18.49 23.44 20.26
C TYR A 66 17.65 23.67 19.01
N VAL A 67 16.83 22.71 18.65
CA VAL A 67 16.01 22.76 17.45
C VAL A 67 14.85 23.75 17.70
N PRO A 68 14.53 24.70 16.81
CA PRO A 68 13.58 25.82 17.06
C PRO A 68 12.09 25.39 17.14
N TRP A 69 11.78 24.34 17.88
CA TRP A 69 10.51 23.62 17.86
C TRP A 69 9.94 23.64 19.29
N LYS A 70 8.63 23.88 19.44
CA LYS A 70 7.96 23.90 20.74
C LYS A 70 7.46 22.48 21.08
N PRO A 71 7.69 21.97 22.29
CA PRO A 71 7.14 20.68 22.71
C PRO A 71 5.61 20.76 22.80
N PHE A 72 4.92 19.73 22.30
CA PHE A 72 3.46 19.70 22.19
C PHE A 72 2.77 19.40 23.53
N LEU A 73 3.33 18.51 24.34
CA LEU A 73 2.76 18.08 25.63
C LEU A 73 3.87 17.79 26.66
N MET A 74 3.84 18.47 27.81
CA MET A 74 4.66 18.18 29.01
C MET A 74 6.16 17.91 28.76
N GLN A 75 6.80 18.57 27.78
CA GLN A 75 8.22 18.38 27.45
C GLN A 75 8.59 16.91 27.12
N ASN A 76 7.76 16.17 26.38
CA ASN A 76 8.10 14.81 25.91
C ASN A 76 8.57 14.74 24.44
N THR A 77 9.80 14.24 24.21
CA THR A 77 10.41 14.21 22.87
C THR A 77 9.88 13.06 22.05
N LEU A 78 9.45 11.97 22.67
CA LEU A 78 9.01 10.80 21.92
C LEU A 78 7.77 11.12 21.08
N PRO A 79 6.68 11.70 21.63
CA PRO A 79 5.61 12.21 20.79
C PRO A 79 6.13 13.25 19.80
N THR A 80 6.96 14.20 20.23
CA THR A 80 7.42 15.28 19.36
C THR A 80 8.23 14.76 18.18
N LEU A 81 9.25 13.92 18.34
CA LEU A 81 10.11 13.32 17.30
C LEU A 81 9.31 12.40 16.36
N PHE A 82 8.39 11.58 16.91
CA PHE A 82 7.55 10.69 16.11
C PHE A 82 6.42 11.43 15.36
N LEU A 83 5.98 12.58 15.87
CA LEU A 83 5.02 13.48 15.20
C LEU A 83 5.72 14.51 14.28
N THR A 84 7.02 14.71 14.45
CA THR A 84 7.85 15.71 13.75
C THR A 84 8.39 15.17 12.43
N PHE A 85 8.78 13.90 12.39
CA PHE A 85 9.13 13.25 11.15
C PHE A 85 7.90 12.49 10.66
N PRO A 86 7.51 12.59 9.37
CA PRO A 86 6.60 11.62 8.79
C PRO A 86 7.32 10.26 8.85
N ILE A 87 7.06 9.49 9.91
CA ILE A 87 7.60 8.15 10.07
C ILE A 87 6.81 7.27 9.14
N VAL A 88 7.38 7.07 7.95
CA VAL A 88 6.88 6.07 7.00
C VAL A 88 7.31 4.71 7.53
N ARG A 89 6.33 3.93 7.99
CA ARG A 89 6.47 2.51 8.32
C ARG A 89 5.94 1.70 7.14
N PHE A 90 6.73 0.75 6.68
CA PHE A 90 6.34 -0.23 5.66
C PHE A 90 5.96 -1.53 6.35
N ILE A 91 4.79 -2.06 5.96
CA ILE A 91 4.33 -3.38 6.35
C ILE A 91 4.27 -4.21 5.08
N VAL A 92 5.02 -5.30 5.03
CA VAL A 92 5.12 -6.19 3.87
C VAL A 92 4.57 -7.56 4.25
N GLY A 93 3.46 -7.95 3.62
CA GLY A 93 2.87 -9.29 3.73
C GLY A 93 3.21 -10.15 2.52
N GLY A 94 3.44 -11.44 2.78
CA GLY A 94 3.66 -12.49 1.78
C GLY A 94 5.00 -13.22 1.90
N ASP A 95 4.99 -14.50 1.55
CA ASP A 95 6.17 -15.39 1.49
C ASP A 95 6.61 -15.65 0.05
N GLY A 96 6.51 -14.62 -0.79
CA GLY A 96 6.90 -14.71 -2.20
C GLY A 96 8.40 -14.95 -2.39
N PRO A 97 8.83 -15.32 -3.60
CA PRO A 97 10.22 -15.68 -3.92
C PRO A 97 11.22 -14.53 -3.68
N LYS A 98 10.75 -13.28 -3.59
CA LYS A 98 11.57 -12.09 -3.33
C LYS A 98 11.79 -11.81 -1.83
N ARG A 99 11.21 -12.59 -0.91
CA ARG A 99 11.30 -12.37 0.55
C ARG A 99 12.75 -12.28 1.03
N VAL A 100 13.58 -13.26 0.66
CA VAL A 100 14.99 -13.32 1.09
C VAL A 100 15.73 -12.04 0.69
N ARG A 101 15.55 -11.58 -0.55
CA ARG A 101 16.16 -10.36 -1.06
C ARG A 101 15.68 -9.10 -0.31
N LEU A 102 14.42 -9.06 0.11
CA LEU A 102 13.89 -7.96 0.91
C LEU A 102 14.46 -7.95 2.33
N GLU A 103 14.61 -9.11 2.97
CA GLU A 103 15.25 -9.24 4.28
C GLU A 103 16.74 -8.86 4.23
N GLU A 104 17.47 -9.31 3.21
CA GLU A 104 18.86 -8.90 2.97
C GLU A 104 18.98 -7.38 2.79
N MET A 105 18.07 -6.75 2.04
CA MET A 105 18.05 -5.30 1.87
C MET A 105 17.73 -4.60 3.19
N ARG A 106 16.75 -5.08 3.94
CA ARG A 106 16.40 -4.55 5.27
C ARG A 106 17.63 -4.56 6.19
N GLU A 107 18.41 -5.64 6.15
CA GLU A 107 19.58 -5.81 7.02
C GLU A 107 20.75 -4.97 6.57
N LYS A 108 21.04 -4.97 5.26
CA LYS A 108 22.08 -4.15 4.64
C LYS A 108 21.89 -2.66 4.92
N PHE A 109 20.65 -2.17 4.94
CA PHE A 109 20.33 -0.77 5.15
C PHE A 109 19.85 -0.43 6.57
N SER A 110 19.86 -1.40 7.50
CA SER A 110 19.43 -1.22 8.89
C SER A 110 18.02 -0.63 9.02
N LEU A 111 17.05 -1.22 8.31
CA LEU A 111 15.67 -0.75 8.21
C LEU A 111 14.68 -1.53 9.10
N GLN A 112 15.17 -2.26 10.10
CA GLN A 112 14.34 -3.15 10.93
C GLN A 112 13.24 -2.41 11.68
N ASP A 113 13.51 -1.18 12.13
CA ASP A 113 12.54 -0.35 12.85
C ASP A 113 11.46 0.27 11.93
N ARG A 114 11.63 0.14 10.60
CA ARG A 114 10.76 0.78 9.59
C ARG A 114 10.08 -0.19 8.65
N VAL A 115 10.64 -1.38 8.45
CA VAL A 115 10.12 -2.40 7.53
C VAL A 115 9.78 -3.66 8.31
N GLU A 116 8.49 -3.85 8.52
CA GLU A 116 7.95 -5.04 9.15
C GLU A 116 7.61 -6.10 8.09
N MET A 117 8.17 -7.28 8.26
CA MET A 117 7.93 -8.43 7.39
C MET A 117 6.96 -9.39 8.10
N LEU A 118 5.70 -9.46 7.65
CA LEU A 118 4.68 -10.29 8.28
C LEU A 118 4.73 -11.77 7.84
N GLY A 119 5.30 -12.05 6.66
CA GLY A 119 5.21 -13.36 6.01
C GLY A 119 3.82 -13.65 5.45
N ALA A 120 3.48 -14.92 5.21
CA ALA A 120 2.17 -15.30 4.68
C ALA A 120 1.02 -14.82 5.57
N VAL A 121 0.12 -14.02 4.99
CA VAL A 121 -1.05 -13.46 5.67
C VAL A 121 -2.31 -14.23 5.23
N PRO A 122 -3.09 -14.81 6.14
CA PRO A 122 -4.38 -15.40 5.80
C PRO A 122 -5.36 -14.35 5.27
N HIS A 123 -6.14 -14.68 4.23
CA HIS A 123 -7.11 -13.75 3.61
C HIS A 123 -8.04 -13.06 4.62
N ALA A 124 -8.47 -13.76 5.67
CA ALA A 124 -9.32 -13.19 6.73
C ALA A 124 -8.67 -12.02 7.50
N GLN A 125 -7.34 -11.94 7.54
CA GLN A 125 -6.58 -10.92 8.28
C GLN A 125 -6.11 -9.76 7.39
N VAL A 126 -6.20 -9.89 6.07
CA VAL A 126 -5.76 -8.85 5.12
C VAL A 126 -6.44 -7.53 5.42
N ARG A 127 -7.75 -7.54 5.67
CA ARG A 127 -8.51 -6.35 6.07
C ARG A 127 -7.92 -5.67 7.30
N SER A 128 -7.65 -6.42 8.37
CA SER A 128 -7.12 -5.84 9.62
C SER A 128 -5.74 -5.21 9.45
N ILE A 129 -4.96 -5.68 8.48
CA ILE A 129 -3.65 -5.10 8.16
C ILE A 129 -3.84 -3.84 7.31
N LEU A 130 -4.67 -3.91 6.27
CA LEU A 130 -4.92 -2.76 5.39
C LEU A 130 -5.46 -1.56 6.18
N ILE A 131 -6.44 -1.74 7.06
CA ILE A 131 -6.99 -0.63 7.88
C ILE A 131 -5.97 0.05 8.81
N SER A 132 -4.81 -0.57 9.06
CA SER A 132 -3.74 0.04 9.85
C SER A 132 -2.84 0.97 9.03
N GLY A 133 -2.96 0.93 7.70
CA GLY A 133 -2.19 1.71 6.76
C GLY A 133 -2.90 2.97 6.28
N HIS A 134 -2.13 3.83 5.59
CA HIS A 134 -2.62 5.07 4.98
C HIS A 134 -2.46 5.05 3.46
N ILE A 135 -1.37 4.44 2.99
CA ILE A 135 -1.02 4.33 1.58
C ILE A 135 -0.81 2.85 1.27
N PHE A 136 -1.44 2.37 0.20
CA PHE A 136 -1.15 1.05 -0.37
C PHE A 136 -0.24 1.20 -1.58
N LEU A 137 0.83 0.40 -1.64
CA LEU A 137 1.85 0.50 -2.67
C LEU A 137 1.87 -0.77 -3.53
N ASN A 138 1.58 -0.63 -4.82
CA ASN A 138 1.72 -1.67 -5.81
C ASN A 138 2.84 -1.35 -6.80
N SER A 139 3.85 -2.21 -6.91
CA SER A 139 5.00 -2.03 -7.80
C SER A 139 5.13 -3.13 -8.87
N SER A 140 4.01 -3.78 -9.20
CA SER A 140 3.95 -4.82 -10.23
C SER A 140 4.37 -4.30 -11.61
N LEU A 141 5.03 -5.15 -12.40
CA LEU A 141 5.40 -4.82 -13.79
C LEU A 141 4.29 -5.15 -14.79
N THR A 142 3.36 -6.02 -14.40
CA THR A 142 2.24 -6.47 -15.23
C THR A 142 1.02 -6.71 -14.34
N GLU A 143 -0.11 -6.09 -14.66
CA GLU A 143 -1.37 -6.26 -13.95
C GLU A 143 -2.54 -6.16 -14.93
N ALA A 144 -3.59 -6.93 -14.69
CA ALA A 144 -4.84 -6.79 -15.45
C ALA A 144 -5.73 -5.76 -14.75
N PHE A 145 -6.42 -6.16 -13.69
CA PHE A 145 -7.33 -5.30 -12.93
C PHE A 145 -6.90 -5.10 -11.46
N CYS A 146 -5.92 -5.88 -10.98
CA CYS A 146 -5.34 -5.79 -9.63
C CYS A 146 -6.37 -5.65 -8.48
N ILE A 147 -6.94 -6.77 -8.04
CA ILE A 147 -7.95 -6.80 -6.96
C ILE A 147 -7.43 -6.21 -5.64
N ALA A 148 -6.12 -6.34 -5.37
CA ALA A 148 -5.50 -5.78 -4.17
C ALA A 148 -5.65 -4.25 -4.07
N ILE A 149 -5.65 -3.54 -5.22
CA ILE A 149 -5.90 -2.09 -5.25
C ILE A 149 -7.35 -1.79 -4.82
N LEU A 150 -8.31 -2.59 -5.28
CA LEU A 150 -9.71 -2.48 -4.87
C LEU A 150 -9.89 -2.74 -3.38
N GLU A 151 -9.25 -3.79 -2.85
CA GLU A 151 -9.31 -4.14 -1.43
C GLU A 151 -8.73 -3.02 -0.55
N ALA A 152 -7.59 -2.46 -0.96
CA ALA A 152 -6.94 -1.36 -0.26
C ALA A 152 -7.76 -0.07 -0.29
N ALA A 153 -8.25 0.35 -1.47
CA ALA A 153 -9.12 1.52 -1.59
C ALA A 153 -10.44 1.32 -0.82
N SER A 154 -10.97 0.10 -0.79
CA SER A 154 -12.13 -0.25 0.03
C SER A 154 -11.83 -0.18 1.52
N CYS A 155 -10.58 -0.29 1.95
CA CYS A 155 -10.18 -0.02 3.34
C CYS A 155 -9.91 1.48 3.61
N GLY A 156 -10.07 2.35 2.61
CA GLY A 156 -9.89 3.80 2.72
C GLY A 156 -8.46 4.28 2.49
N LEU A 157 -7.58 3.46 1.91
CA LEU A 157 -6.18 3.81 1.68
C LEU A 157 -6.00 4.51 0.33
N LEU A 158 -5.16 5.54 0.31
CA LEU A 158 -4.68 6.11 -0.95
C LEU A 158 -3.80 5.08 -1.66
N THR A 159 -4.08 4.81 -2.93
CA THR A 159 -3.31 3.82 -3.69
C THR A 159 -2.19 4.50 -4.47
N VAL A 160 -0.99 3.93 -4.45
CA VAL A 160 0.12 4.27 -5.35
C VAL A 160 0.44 3.03 -6.17
N SER A 161 0.40 3.13 -7.49
CA SER A 161 0.64 1.98 -8.37
C SER A 161 1.45 2.33 -9.61
N THR A 162 2.11 1.34 -10.19
CA THR A 162 2.64 1.43 -11.55
C THR A 162 1.50 1.53 -12.59
N ARG A 163 1.73 2.32 -13.64
CA ARG A 163 0.85 2.50 -14.79
C ARG A 163 1.04 1.37 -15.80
N VAL A 164 0.59 0.17 -15.45
CA VAL A 164 0.75 -1.02 -16.30
C VAL A 164 -0.58 -1.75 -16.50
N GLY A 165 -0.76 -2.31 -17.70
CA GLY A 165 -1.97 -3.03 -18.10
C GLY A 165 -3.26 -2.23 -17.81
N GLY A 166 -4.23 -2.85 -17.13
CA GLY A 166 -5.53 -2.22 -16.85
C GLY A 166 -5.59 -1.43 -15.54
N VAL A 167 -4.49 -1.32 -14.78
CA VAL A 167 -4.44 -0.55 -13.51
C VAL A 167 -4.99 0.88 -13.63
N PRO A 168 -4.70 1.65 -14.69
CA PRO A 168 -5.21 3.02 -14.82
C PRO A 168 -6.75 3.12 -14.91
N GLU A 169 -7.44 2.01 -15.20
CA GLU A 169 -8.89 1.96 -15.32
C GLU A 169 -9.56 1.55 -13.99
N VAL A 170 -8.77 1.13 -12.99
CA VAL A 170 -9.26 0.52 -11.74
C VAL A 170 -9.79 1.56 -10.76
N LEU A 171 -9.17 2.73 -10.68
CA LEU A 171 -9.58 3.78 -9.76
C LEU A 171 -9.55 5.15 -10.45
N PRO A 172 -10.45 6.07 -10.07
CA PRO A 172 -10.36 7.47 -10.50
C PRO A 172 -9.03 8.12 -10.10
N ASP A 173 -8.55 9.09 -10.89
CA ASP A 173 -7.26 9.77 -10.72
C ASP A 173 -7.03 10.43 -9.34
N ASP A 174 -8.11 10.76 -8.62
CA ASP A 174 -8.03 11.36 -7.30
C ASP A 174 -7.92 10.33 -6.15
N MET A 175 -8.06 9.04 -6.47
CA MET A 175 -7.94 7.91 -5.54
C MET A 175 -6.67 7.07 -5.76
N ILE A 176 -5.96 7.31 -6.86
CA ILE A 176 -4.74 6.58 -7.22
C ILE A 176 -3.66 7.53 -7.76
N VAL A 177 -2.44 7.37 -7.27
CA VAL A 177 -1.25 8.01 -7.85
C VAL A 177 -0.53 6.98 -8.71
N LEU A 178 -0.48 7.25 -10.01
CA LEU A 178 0.16 6.38 -10.99
C LEU A 178 1.60 6.83 -11.27
N ALA A 179 2.51 5.87 -11.35
CA ALA A 179 3.91 6.04 -11.73
C ALA A 179 4.29 5.14 -12.89
N GLU A 180 5.27 5.52 -13.69
CA GLU A 180 5.94 4.62 -14.62
C GLU A 180 6.68 3.50 -13.85
N PRO A 181 6.92 2.33 -14.46
CA PRO A 181 7.58 1.19 -13.82
C PRO A 181 9.10 1.41 -13.65
N ALA A 182 9.48 2.53 -13.04
CA ALA A 182 10.84 2.96 -12.74
C ALA A 182 10.97 3.32 -11.25
N PRO A 183 12.07 2.92 -10.56
CA PRO A 183 12.24 3.19 -9.14
C PRO A 183 12.16 4.69 -8.78
N GLU A 184 12.74 5.55 -9.60
CA GLU A 184 12.77 7.00 -9.37
C GLU A 184 11.36 7.59 -9.40
N ASP A 185 10.53 7.14 -10.34
CA ASP A 185 9.16 7.63 -10.50
C ASP A 185 8.24 7.09 -9.40
N MET A 186 8.44 5.84 -8.98
CA MET A 186 7.75 5.29 -7.81
C MET A 186 8.04 6.09 -6.53
N VAL A 187 9.29 6.52 -6.32
CA VAL A 187 9.64 7.35 -5.16
C VAL A 187 8.96 8.72 -5.24
N LEU A 188 8.91 9.33 -6.43
CA LEU A 188 8.22 10.60 -6.65
C LEU A 188 6.70 10.48 -6.41
N ALA A 189 6.09 9.40 -6.88
CA ALA A 189 4.67 9.12 -6.69
C ALA A 189 4.33 8.87 -5.21
N VAL A 190 5.16 8.11 -4.48
CA VAL A 190 4.98 7.93 -3.03
C VAL A 190 5.12 9.27 -2.30
N LYS A 191 6.08 10.11 -2.67
CA LYS A 191 6.21 11.46 -2.08
C LYS A 191 4.96 12.29 -2.33
N LYS A 192 4.47 12.33 -3.57
CA LYS A 192 3.22 13.02 -3.93
C LYS A 192 2.02 12.50 -3.13
N ALA A 193 1.93 11.18 -2.94
CA ALA A 193 0.87 10.56 -2.15
C ALA A 193 0.94 10.96 -0.67
N ILE A 194 2.13 11.04 -0.08
CA ILE A 194 2.33 11.53 1.29
C ILE A 194 1.87 12.99 1.42
N ASP A 195 2.18 13.83 0.44
CA ASP A 195 1.77 15.24 0.43
C ASP A 195 0.24 15.41 0.28
N MET A 196 -0.43 14.49 -0.42
CA MET A 196 -1.90 14.46 -0.59
C MET A 196 -2.63 13.92 0.64
N LEU A 197 -1.98 13.06 1.42
CA LEU A 197 -2.61 12.29 2.50
C LEU A 197 -3.40 13.13 3.52
N PRO A 198 -2.94 14.32 3.98
CA PRO A 198 -3.69 15.13 4.95
C PRO A 198 -5.07 15.60 4.45
N GLY A 199 -5.30 15.61 3.13
CA GLY A 199 -6.57 16.00 2.53
C GLY A 199 -7.52 14.83 2.26
N ILE A 200 -7.11 13.60 2.55
CA ILE A 200 -7.90 12.40 2.24
C ILE A 200 -8.60 11.90 3.51
N ASP A 201 -9.92 11.77 3.43
CA ASP A 201 -10.72 11.09 4.45
C ASP A 201 -10.94 9.62 4.04
N PRO A 202 -10.43 8.65 4.83
CA PRO A 202 -10.61 7.22 4.56
C PRO A 202 -12.08 6.78 4.47
N GLN A 203 -12.98 7.41 5.25
CA GLN A 203 -14.40 7.06 5.23
C GLN A 203 -15.07 7.50 3.93
N VAL A 204 -14.73 8.69 3.44
CA VAL A 204 -15.21 9.18 2.14
C VAL A 204 -14.71 8.28 1.01
N MET A 205 -13.44 7.87 1.07
CA MET A 205 -12.84 6.96 0.10
C MET A 205 -13.54 5.60 0.09
N HIS A 206 -13.77 5.00 1.27
CA HIS A 206 -14.51 3.74 1.42
C HIS A 206 -15.94 3.84 0.87
N LEU A 207 -16.68 4.88 1.25
CA LEU A 207 -18.07 5.07 0.81
C LEU A 207 -18.19 5.27 -0.70
N ARG A 208 -17.20 5.92 -1.32
CA ARG A 208 -17.15 6.07 -2.77
C ARG A 208 -16.90 4.74 -3.48
N MET A 209 -16.01 3.90 -2.95
CA MET A 209 -15.72 2.58 -3.52
C MET A 209 -16.97 1.70 -3.64
N LYS A 210 -17.86 1.77 -2.65
CA LYS A 210 -19.15 1.05 -2.66
C LYS A 210 -19.99 1.31 -3.92
N ASN A 211 -19.88 2.50 -4.50
CA ASN A 211 -20.69 2.91 -5.66
C ASN A 211 -19.98 2.72 -7.01
N LEU A 212 -18.67 2.40 -7.01
CA LEU A 212 -17.89 2.25 -8.25
C LEU A 212 -18.00 0.84 -8.83
N TYR A 213 -18.12 -0.17 -7.96
CA TYR A 213 -18.06 -1.58 -8.36
C TYR A 213 -19.22 -2.38 -7.77
N SER A 214 -20.02 -2.97 -8.66
CA SER A 214 -21.11 -3.89 -8.31
C SER A 214 -21.14 -5.04 -9.31
N TRP A 215 -21.26 -6.27 -8.80
CA TRP A 215 -21.42 -7.45 -9.66
C TRP A 215 -22.70 -7.39 -10.49
N ASP A 216 -23.77 -6.81 -9.95
CA ASP A 216 -25.02 -6.61 -10.69
C ASP A 216 -24.82 -5.71 -11.91
N ASP A 217 -24.02 -4.64 -11.76
CA ASP A 217 -23.75 -3.70 -12.84
C ASP A 217 -22.81 -4.30 -13.87
N VAL A 218 -21.79 -5.06 -13.43
CA VAL A 218 -20.89 -5.80 -14.33
C VAL A 218 -21.71 -6.80 -15.15
N ALA A 219 -22.58 -7.59 -14.51
CA ALA A 219 -23.42 -8.57 -15.19
C ALA A 219 -24.30 -7.92 -16.27
N LYS A 220 -25.01 -6.84 -15.95
CA LYS A 220 -25.84 -6.09 -16.92
C LYS A 220 -25.02 -5.54 -18.09
N ARG A 221 -23.85 -4.97 -17.81
CA ARG A 221 -22.96 -4.44 -18.87
C ARG A 221 -22.44 -5.57 -19.77
N THR A 222 -22.11 -6.72 -19.19
CA THR A 222 -21.71 -7.90 -19.94
C THR A 222 -22.84 -8.42 -20.82
N GLU A 223 -24.06 -8.55 -20.29
CA GLU A 223 -25.24 -8.97 -21.06
C GLU A 223 -25.47 -8.10 -22.31
N ILE A 224 -25.38 -6.77 -22.18
CA ILE A 224 -25.48 -5.84 -23.32
C ILE A 224 -24.45 -6.15 -24.41
N VAL A 225 -23.22 -6.54 -24.05
CA VAL A 225 -22.18 -6.91 -25.02
C VAL A 225 -22.54 -8.23 -25.70
N TYR A 226 -23.04 -9.21 -24.94
CA TYR A 226 -23.49 -10.49 -25.48
C TYR A 226 -24.68 -10.31 -26.43
N ASP A 227 -25.67 -9.50 -26.07
CA ASP A 227 -26.83 -9.20 -26.91
C ASP A 227 -26.40 -8.57 -28.24
N ARG A 228 -25.48 -7.59 -28.19
CA ARG A 228 -24.92 -6.97 -29.40
C ARG A 228 -24.15 -7.99 -30.24
N ALA A 229 -23.36 -8.85 -29.61
CA ALA A 229 -22.62 -9.89 -30.30
C ALA A 229 -23.56 -10.92 -30.97
N MET A 230 -24.67 -11.27 -30.31
CA MET A 230 -25.68 -12.17 -30.85
C MET A 230 -26.49 -11.55 -31.99
N GLN A 231 -26.70 -10.23 -31.96
CA GLN A 231 -27.33 -9.47 -33.05
C GLN A 231 -26.40 -9.24 -34.24
N SER A 232 -25.07 -9.39 -34.05
CA SER A 232 -24.12 -9.25 -35.15
C SER A 232 -24.29 -10.37 -36.19
N SER A 233 -24.11 -10.06 -37.47
CA SER A 233 -24.31 -11.05 -38.52
C SER A 233 -23.29 -12.18 -38.38
N LYS A 234 -23.79 -13.41 -38.28
CA LYS A 234 -22.97 -14.62 -38.35
C LYS A 234 -22.43 -14.73 -39.78
N THR A 235 -21.28 -14.11 -40.03
CA THR A 235 -20.53 -14.35 -41.26
C THR A 235 -20.06 -15.79 -41.22
N ASP A 236 -20.32 -16.52 -42.31
CA ASP A 236 -20.00 -17.93 -42.36
C ASP A 236 -18.49 -18.11 -42.28
N LEU A 237 -18.02 -19.22 -41.69
CA LEU A 237 -16.58 -19.45 -41.49
C LEU A 237 -15.80 -19.36 -42.82
N LEU A 238 -16.42 -19.86 -43.90
CA LEU A 238 -15.90 -19.81 -45.26
C LEU A 238 -15.78 -18.39 -45.82
N GLU A 239 -16.59 -17.44 -45.36
CA GLU A 239 -16.53 -16.03 -45.76
C GLU A 239 -15.46 -15.24 -44.97
N ARG A 240 -15.11 -15.70 -43.77
CA ARG A 240 -14.10 -15.06 -42.91
C ARG A 240 -12.68 -15.49 -43.29
N LEU A 241 -12.50 -16.72 -43.74
CA LEU A 241 -11.22 -17.34 -44.12
C LEU A 241 -10.37 -16.56 -45.14
N PRO A 242 -10.95 -15.99 -46.23
CA PRO A 242 -10.20 -15.21 -47.21
C PRO A 242 -9.63 -13.90 -46.65
N ARG A 243 -10.28 -13.33 -45.62
CA ARG A 243 -9.89 -12.02 -45.04
C ARG A 243 -8.61 -12.09 -44.20
N CYS A 244 -8.21 -13.28 -43.76
CA CYS A 244 -7.01 -13.48 -42.94
C CYS A 244 -5.72 -13.67 -43.77
N GLY A 245 -5.81 -13.68 -45.11
CA GLY A 245 -4.66 -13.92 -46.00
C GLY A 245 -4.38 -15.41 -46.22
N ALA A 246 -3.85 -15.75 -47.40
CA ALA A 246 -3.79 -17.14 -47.90
C ALA A 246 -2.97 -18.11 -47.02
N TRP A 247 -1.96 -17.62 -46.30
CA TRP A 247 -1.12 -18.42 -45.41
C TRP A 247 -1.69 -18.53 -43.99
N ALA A 248 -2.09 -17.40 -43.40
CA ALA A 248 -2.66 -17.39 -42.05
C ALA A 248 -4.04 -18.08 -42.00
N GLY A 249 -4.83 -18.05 -43.08
CA GLY A 249 -6.07 -18.83 -43.18
C GLY A 249 -5.82 -20.35 -43.12
N LYS A 250 -4.79 -20.86 -43.83
CA LYS A 250 -4.41 -22.28 -43.78
C LYS A 250 -3.95 -22.70 -42.38
N LEU A 251 -3.18 -21.85 -41.69
CA LEU A 251 -2.78 -22.07 -40.30
C LEU A 251 -4.00 -22.10 -39.37
N PHE A 252 -4.96 -21.19 -39.55
CA PHE A 252 -6.20 -21.16 -38.77
C PHE A 252 -7.03 -22.43 -38.96
N CYS A 253 -7.18 -22.91 -40.19
CA CYS A 253 -7.85 -24.18 -40.47
C CYS A 253 -7.16 -25.36 -39.77
N LEU A 254 -5.82 -25.41 -39.81
CA LEU A 254 -5.07 -26.46 -39.14
C LEU A 254 -5.27 -26.42 -37.62
N VAL A 255 -5.22 -25.24 -37.01
CA VAL A 255 -5.51 -25.04 -35.57
C VAL A 255 -6.95 -25.45 -35.24
N MET A 256 -7.93 -25.13 -36.08
CA MET A 256 -9.33 -25.55 -35.89
C MET A 256 -9.50 -27.07 -35.98
N ILE A 257 -8.84 -27.73 -36.93
CA ILE A 257 -8.84 -29.19 -37.04
C ILE A 257 -8.23 -29.82 -35.78
N ILE A 258 -7.09 -29.30 -35.31
CA ILE A 258 -6.44 -29.78 -34.09
C ILE A 258 -7.36 -29.60 -32.87
N ASN A 259 -7.98 -28.43 -32.72
CA ASN A 259 -8.94 -28.19 -31.62
C ASN A 259 -10.16 -29.11 -31.72
N TYR A 260 -10.66 -29.38 -32.93
CA TYR A 260 -11.77 -30.31 -33.13
C TYR A 260 -11.39 -31.75 -32.76
N LEU A 261 -10.22 -32.23 -33.19
CA LEU A 261 -9.71 -33.54 -32.82
C LEU A 261 -9.48 -33.65 -31.30
N LEU A 262 -8.95 -32.58 -30.68
CA LEU A 262 -8.80 -32.48 -29.24
C LEU A 262 -10.16 -32.51 -28.54
N TRP A 263 -11.16 -31.80 -29.06
CA TRP A 263 -12.52 -31.83 -28.54
C TRP A 263 -13.12 -33.23 -28.62
N CYS A 264 -13.00 -33.94 -29.75
CA CYS A 264 -13.44 -35.33 -29.87
C CYS A 264 -12.71 -36.27 -28.90
N LEU A 265 -11.40 -36.08 -28.70
CA LEU A 265 -10.61 -36.84 -27.73
C LEU A 265 -11.09 -36.58 -26.30
N LEU A 266 -11.33 -35.31 -25.94
CA LEU A 266 -11.86 -34.93 -24.63
C LEU A 266 -13.25 -35.52 -24.40
N GLU A 267 -14.11 -35.52 -25.41
CA GLU A 267 -15.45 -36.11 -25.32
C GLU A 267 -15.42 -37.63 -25.18
N TYR A 268 -14.41 -38.29 -25.77
CA TYR A 268 -14.15 -39.71 -25.57
C TYR A 268 -13.62 -40.02 -24.15
N LEU A 269 -12.69 -39.20 -23.64
CA LEU A 269 -12.09 -39.39 -22.32
C LEU A 269 -13.05 -39.02 -21.17
N GLN A 270 -13.85 -37.97 -21.37
CA GLN A 270 -14.82 -37.45 -20.40
C GLN A 270 -16.11 -37.08 -21.14
N PRO A 271 -17.03 -38.05 -21.30
CA PRO A 271 -18.31 -37.83 -21.94
C PRO A 271 -19.06 -36.68 -21.28
N ARG A 272 -19.72 -35.85 -22.10
CA ARG A 272 -20.51 -34.70 -21.61
C ARG A 272 -21.59 -35.11 -20.60
N GLU A 273 -22.14 -36.31 -20.76
CA GLU A 273 -23.12 -36.91 -19.86
C GLU A 273 -22.57 -37.15 -18.44
N GLY A 274 -21.25 -37.27 -18.29
CA GLY A 274 -20.57 -37.43 -17.01
C GLY A 274 -20.14 -36.10 -16.36
N ILE A 275 -20.43 -34.96 -16.99
CA ILE A 275 -20.19 -33.65 -16.39
C ILE A 275 -21.30 -33.42 -15.36
N GLU A 276 -20.91 -33.28 -14.10
CA GLU A 276 -21.84 -32.94 -13.02
C GLU A 276 -22.53 -31.60 -13.35
N GLU A 277 -23.85 -31.65 -13.54
CA GLU A 277 -24.65 -30.44 -13.64
C GLU A 277 -24.75 -29.80 -12.25
N VAL A 278 -24.27 -28.56 -12.13
CA VAL A 278 -24.44 -27.79 -10.91
C VAL A 278 -25.94 -27.57 -10.71
N PRO A 279 -26.53 -28.08 -9.62
CA PRO A 279 -27.95 -27.89 -9.37
C PRO A 279 -28.26 -26.40 -9.24
N ASP A 280 -29.38 -25.96 -9.80
CA ASP A 280 -29.84 -24.57 -9.65
C ASP A 280 -29.98 -24.23 -8.17
N ILE A 281 -29.04 -23.45 -7.66
CA ILE A 281 -29.13 -22.90 -6.31
C ILE A 281 -30.21 -21.84 -6.35
N ARG A 282 -31.44 -22.23 -5.99
CA ARG A 282 -32.49 -21.27 -5.66
C ARG A 282 -32.05 -20.56 -4.39
N LEU A 283 -31.42 -19.39 -4.55
CA LEU A 283 -31.20 -18.47 -3.45
C LEU A 283 -32.58 -18.15 -2.88
N VAL A 284 -32.91 -18.77 -1.75
CA VAL A 284 -34.03 -18.32 -0.93
C VAL A 284 -33.63 -16.91 -0.51
N HIS A 285 -34.31 -15.90 -1.06
CA HIS A 285 -34.17 -14.51 -0.63
C HIS A 285 -34.63 -14.41 0.84
N ALA A 286 -33.80 -14.85 1.77
CA ALA A 286 -33.96 -14.59 3.17
C ALA A 286 -33.60 -13.12 3.40
N HIS A 287 -34.64 -12.28 3.40
CA HIS A 287 -34.67 -10.94 4.00
C HIS A 287 -33.44 -10.05 3.75
N LEU A 288 -33.26 -9.61 2.50
CA LEU A 288 -32.73 -8.26 2.27
C LEU A 288 -33.93 -7.32 2.26
N GLU A 289 -34.42 -6.93 3.45
CA GLU A 289 -35.24 -5.71 3.52
C GLU A 289 -34.36 -4.55 3.00
N PRO A 290 -34.88 -3.70 2.11
CA PRO A 290 -34.17 -2.48 1.76
C PRO A 290 -33.99 -1.67 3.05
N ILE A 291 -32.74 -1.33 3.36
CA ILE A 291 -32.43 -0.38 4.44
C ILE A 291 -33.16 0.91 4.09
N ASN A 292 -34.31 1.08 4.73
CA ASN A 292 -35.20 2.19 4.53
C ASN A 292 -34.48 3.47 4.99
N ASP A 293 -34.55 4.53 4.19
CA ASP A 293 -34.02 5.89 4.43
C ASP A 293 -34.72 6.57 5.62
N ARG A 294 -34.70 5.96 6.81
CA ARG A 294 -35.33 6.47 8.03
C ARG A 294 -34.42 7.38 8.87
N CYS A 295 -33.43 8.03 8.24
CA CYS A 295 -32.57 9.03 8.89
C CYS A 295 -32.56 10.42 8.22
N ARG A 296 -33.56 10.77 7.40
CA ARG A 296 -33.60 12.09 6.73
C ARG A 296 -34.72 13.05 7.12
N THR A 297 -35.56 12.74 8.10
CA THR A 297 -36.64 13.66 8.54
C THR A 297 -36.86 13.65 10.06
N GLN A 298 -35.82 13.95 10.84
CA GLN A 298 -35.98 14.57 12.17
C GLN A 298 -34.95 15.69 12.34
N SER A 299 -35.16 16.79 11.63
CA SER A 299 -34.51 18.09 11.84
C SER A 299 -35.33 19.12 11.07
N LYS A 300 -35.87 20.12 11.80
CA LYS A 300 -37.02 21.02 11.52
C LYS A 300 -38.32 20.44 12.11
N GLY A 301 -38.84 20.86 13.26
CA GLY A 301 -38.80 22.16 13.91
C GLY A 301 -40.18 22.82 13.79
N ASN A 302 -41.06 22.49 14.73
CA ASN A 302 -42.21 23.24 15.30
C ASN A 302 -43.26 22.29 15.85
#